data_AF-A0A8H3VDN3-F1
#
_entry.id   AF-A0A8H3VDN3-F1
#
_cell.length_a   1.000
_cell.length_b   1.000
_cell.length_c   1.000
_cell.angle_alpha   90.00
_cell.angle_beta   90.00
_cell.angle_gamma   90.00
#
_symmetry.space_group_name_H-M   'P 1'
#
loop_
_entity.id
_entity.type
_entity.pdbx_description
1 polymer ?
#
loop_
_entity_poly.entity_id
_entity_poly.type
_entity_poly.pdbx_seq_one_letter_code
_entity_poly.pdbx_strand_id
1 'polypeptide(L)'
;MVNILSLLALVSGAIAATITVEVGQGGQDTFSPSTVKAAVGDIVTFKFDSRHDVAQGPFNSPCTSASGIYSGIMSSGEFSVKINSTDPIWYYCSVNNHCQNGMVGVINPPSSGDSLSSYSSAAAKAGRSVAGSGVSGGIVGTNGASLFGESGSASSTASGSASSASSAASSASSAVASSGSAAASSASRTSSAGTSATSSGASTATSSAAADHVKAFGYAGIVAIAAAIVA
;
A
#
# COMPACT_ATOMS: atom_id res chain seq x y z
N MET A 1 -45.52 43.01 -26.73
CA MET A 1 -45.18 41.62 -26.31
C MET A 1 -43.98 41.24 -27.15
N VAL A 2 -42.76 41.07 -26.63
CA VAL A 2 -42.34 39.99 -25.72
C VAL A 2 -41.15 40.50 -24.88
N ASN A 3 -41.17 40.29 -23.56
CA ASN A 3 -40.09 40.67 -22.65
C ASN A 3 -39.14 39.47 -22.48
N ILE A 4 -37.92 39.57 -23.02
CA ILE A 4 -36.93 38.50 -22.97
C ILE A 4 -36.10 38.68 -21.70
N LEU A 5 -36.61 38.17 -20.58
CA LEU A 5 -35.82 37.99 -19.37
C LEU A 5 -34.92 36.75 -19.57
N SER A 6 -33.70 36.96 -20.07
CA SER A 6 -32.67 35.93 -20.11
C SER A 6 -32.25 35.56 -18.70
N LEU A 7 -32.68 34.39 -18.22
CA LEU A 7 -32.07 33.72 -17.07
C LEU A 7 -30.68 33.23 -17.48
N LEU A 8 -29.63 33.90 -17.00
CA LEU A 8 -28.28 33.33 -16.97
C LEU A 8 -28.24 32.30 -15.83
N ALA A 9 -28.47 31.03 -16.14
CA ALA A 9 -28.23 29.93 -15.21
C ALA A 9 -26.71 29.75 -15.06
N LEU A 10 -26.15 30.23 -13.95
CA LEU A 10 -24.78 29.93 -13.53
C LEU A 10 -24.72 28.44 -13.15
N VAL A 11 -24.36 27.59 -14.10
CA VAL A 11 -24.01 26.20 -13.82
C VAL A 11 -22.67 26.21 -13.09
N SER A 12 -22.70 26.10 -11.76
CA SER A 12 -21.51 25.76 -10.98
C SER A 12 -21.13 24.31 -11.29
N GLY A 13 -20.29 24.12 -12.30
CA GLY A 13 -19.59 22.86 -12.48
C GLY A 13 -18.57 22.70 -11.36
N ALA A 14 -18.73 21.69 -10.50
CA ALA A 14 -17.67 21.31 -9.59
C ALA A 14 -16.49 20.79 -10.43
N ILE A 15 -15.34 21.47 -10.36
CA ILE A 15 -14.12 21.04 -11.03
C ILE A 15 -13.55 19.87 -10.21
N ALA A 16 -13.33 18.71 -10.84
CA ALA A 16 -12.64 17.61 -10.19
C ALA A 16 -11.20 18.03 -9.84
N ALA A 17 -10.80 17.89 -8.58
CA ALA A 17 -9.47 18.21 -8.13
C ALA A 17 -8.53 16.99 -8.26
N THR A 18 -7.24 17.25 -8.50
CA THR A 18 -6.18 16.25 -8.37
C THR A 18 -5.47 16.46 -7.05
N ILE A 19 -5.43 15.42 -6.21
CA ILE A 19 -4.78 15.41 -4.90
C ILE A 19 -3.61 14.45 -4.95
N THR A 20 -2.40 14.94 -4.67
CA THR A 20 -1.19 14.12 -4.71
C THR A 20 -0.87 13.54 -3.34
N VAL A 21 -0.55 12.25 -3.30
CA VAL A 21 0.06 11.54 -2.18
C VAL A 21 1.46 11.11 -2.61
N GLU A 22 2.49 11.68 -2.01
CA GLU A 22 3.87 11.26 -2.19
C GLU A 22 4.07 9.90 -1.51
N VAL A 23 4.64 8.95 -2.24
CA VAL A 23 4.90 7.58 -1.79
C VAL A 23 6.40 7.37 -1.72
N GLY A 24 6.88 7.27 -0.50
CA GLY A 24 8.29 7.05 -0.20
C GLY A 24 9.21 8.23 -0.45
N GLN A 25 8.67 9.44 -0.32
CA GLN A 25 9.44 10.68 -0.51
C GLN A 25 10.72 10.68 0.32
N GLY A 26 11.85 10.96 -0.33
CA GLY A 26 13.16 10.98 0.32
C GLY A 26 13.66 9.60 0.77
N GLY A 27 13.07 8.51 0.27
CA GLY A 27 13.44 7.13 0.64
C GLY A 27 12.83 6.63 1.95
N GLN A 28 11.80 7.33 2.46
CA GLN A 28 11.11 6.96 3.70
C GLN A 28 10.02 5.92 3.44
N ASP A 29 9.61 5.14 4.44
CA ASP A 29 8.48 4.20 4.31
C ASP A 29 7.15 4.90 4.66
N THR A 30 6.79 5.96 3.95
CA THR A 30 5.61 6.79 4.29
C THR A 30 4.74 7.18 3.08
N PHE A 31 3.47 7.44 3.37
CA PHE A 31 2.54 8.14 2.49
C PHE A 31 2.39 9.59 2.99
N SER A 32 2.53 10.58 2.11
CA SER A 32 2.45 12.00 2.48
C SER A 32 1.55 12.80 1.52
N PRO A 33 0.37 13.28 1.96
CA PRO A 33 -0.24 13.04 3.27
C PRO A 33 -0.74 11.59 3.40
N SER A 34 -0.76 11.07 4.63
CA SER A 34 -1.34 9.75 4.94
C SER A 34 -2.86 9.79 5.18
N THR A 35 -3.44 10.99 5.28
CA THR A 35 -4.89 11.21 5.36
C THR A 35 -5.30 12.17 4.25
N VAL A 36 -6.21 11.73 3.39
CA VAL A 36 -6.71 12.50 2.24
C VAL A 36 -8.20 12.71 2.39
N LYS A 37 -8.69 13.91 2.05
CA LYS A 37 -10.11 14.20 1.90
C LYS A 37 -10.37 14.57 0.44
N ALA A 38 -11.25 13.84 -0.22
CA ALA A 38 -11.52 13.94 -1.65
C ALA A 38 -13.02 13.83 -1.90
N ALA A 39 -13.56 14.69 -2.76
CA ALA A 39 -14.94 14.63 -3.22
C ALA A 39 -15.11 13.57 -4.30
N VAL A 40 -16.36 13.15 -4.55
CA VAL A 40 -16.68 12.32 -5.71
C VAL A 40 -16.30 13.08 -6.99
N GLY A 41 -15.54 12.42 -7.86
CA GLY A 41 -15.00 12.98 -9.09
C GLY A 41 -13.53 13.37 -8.99
N ASP A 42 -13.01 13.64 -7.78
CA ASP A 42 -11.60 13.95 -7.58
C ASP A 42 -10.70 12.76 -7.95
N ILE A 43 -9.45 13.06 -8.28
CA ILE A 43 -8.41 12.07 -8.54
C ILE A 43 -7.38 12.12 -7.41
N VAL A 44 -7.17 11.00 -6.72
CA VAL A 44 -6.03 10.83 -5.81
C VAL A 44 -4.89 10.19 -6.59
N THR A 45 -3.78 10.91 -6.75
CA THR A 45 -2.58 10.44 -7.46
C THR A 45 -1.50 10.11 -6.46
N PHE A 46 -1.10 8.84 -6.43
CA PHE A 46 0.03 8.35 -5.67
C PHE A 46 1.29 8.47 -6.52
N LYS A 47 2.24 9.32 -6.12
CA LYS A 47 3.49 9.57 -6.83
C LYS A 47 4.63 8.84 -6.13
N PHE A 48 5.28 7.93 -6.83
CA PHE A 48 6.30 7.05 -6.25
C PHE A 48 7.70 7.63 -6.44
N ASP A 49 8.47 7.68 -5.34
CA ASP A 49 9.88 8.10 -5.33
C ASP A 49 10.83 6.95 -4.91
N SER A 50 10.29 5.82 -4.43
CA SER A 50 11.03 4.60 -4.04
C SER A 50 10.15 3.36 -4.13
N ARG A 51 10.69 2.18 -3.77
CA ARG A 51 10.05 0.87 -3.95
C ARG A 51 8.89 0.62 -2.97
N HIS A 52 7.68 0.97 -3.39
CA HIS A 52 6.44 0.81 -2.62
C HIS A 52 5.27 0.37 -3.49
N ASP A 53 4.14 0.11 -2.85
CA ASP A 53 2.84 -0.06 -3.49
C ASP A 53 1.75 0.61 -2.64
N VAL A 54 0.57 0.69 -3.22
CA VAL A 54 -0.66 1.10 -2.56
C VAL A 54 -1.65 -0.03 -2.72
N ALA A 55 -1.99 -0.70 -1.63
CA ALA A 55 -2.98 -1.77 -1.59
C ALA A 55 -4.14 -1.39 -0.67
N GLN A 56 -5.36 -1.56 -1.14
CA GLN A 56 -6.54 -1.43 -0.30
C GLN A 56 -6.64 -2.60 0.69
N GLY A 57 -7.01 -2.30 1.93
CA GLY A 57 -7.25 -3.28 2.98
C GLY A 57 -8.50 -2.97 3.79
N PRO A 58 -9.06 -3.98 4.49
CA PRO A 58 -10.15 -3.74 5.42
C PRO A 58 -9.63 -3.06 6.69
N PHE A 59 -10.39 -2.09 7.24
CA PHE A 59 -10.01 -1.40 8.48
C PHE A 59 -9.69 -2.36 9.64
N ASN A 60 -10.51 -3.39 9.81
CA ASN A 60 -10.40 -4.35 10.91
C ASN A 60 -9.30 -5.42 10.70
N SER A 61 -8.67 -5.48 9.52
CA SER A 61 -7.57 -6.41 9.24
C SER A 61 -6.54 -5.75 8.33
N PRO A 62 -5.78 -4.76 8.85
CA PRO A 62 -4.73 -4.10 8.10
C PRO A 62 -3.68 -5.10 7.60
N CYS A 63 -2.94 -4.69 6.57
CA CYS A 63 -1.91 -5.50 5.90
C CYS A 63 -2.44 -6.74 5.17
N THR A 64 -3.77 -6.89 5.03
CA THR A 64 -4.39 -7.93 4.21
C THR A 64 -5.04 -7.31 2.97
N SER A 65 -4.92 -7.97 1.82
CA SER A 65 -5.44 -7.43 0.57
C SER A 65 -6.96 -7.56 0.53
N ALA A 66 -7.62 -6.48 0.14
CA ALA A 66 -9.04 -6.48 -0.23
C ALA A 66 -9.21 -6.19 -1.73
N SER A 67 -10.39 -6.47 -2.27
CA SER A 67 -10.78 -5.97 -3.58
C SER A 67 -10.81 -4.43 -3.57
N GLY A 68 -10.35 -3.81 -4.65
CA GLY A 68 -10.35 -2.36 -4.78
C GLY A 68 -9.10 -1.88 -5.49
N ILE A 69 -8.40 -0.93 -4.87
CA ILE A 69 -7.17 -0.38 -5.44
C ILE A 69 -5.94 -1.26 -5.14
N TYR A 70 -5.15 -1.53 -6.18
CA TYR A 70 -3.80 -2.05 -6.04
C TYR A 70 -2.93 -1.47 -7.15
N SER A 71 -1.86 -0.75 -6.78
CA SER A 71 -0.96 -0.12 -7.77
C SER A 71 0.02 -1.11 -8.42
N GLY A 72 0.23 -2.28 -7.81
CA GLY A 72 1.46 -3.05 -8.01
C GLY A 72 2.65 -2.38 -7.31
N ILE A 73 3.75 -3.13 -7.17
CA ILE A 73 5.01 -2.59 -6.62
C ILE A 73 5.68 -1.74 -7.69
N MET A 74 5.93 -0.47 -7.37
CA MET A 74 6.52 0.54 -8.24
C MET A 74 7.72 1.17 -7.54
N SER A 75 8.71 1.64 -8.31
CA SER A 75 9.85 2.41 -7.78
C SER A 75 9.87 3.86 -8.24
N SER A 76 9.02 4.19 -9.21
CA SER A 76 8.81 5.53 -9.74
C SER A 76 7.48 5.57 -10.50
N GLY A 77 7.03 6.78 -10.83
CA GLY A 77 5.81 7.00 -11.63
C GLY A 77 4.59 7.31 -10.77
N GLU A 78 3.42 7.19 -11.37
CA GLU A 78 2.14 7.59 -10.77
C GLU A 78 1.10 6.46 -10.86
N PHE A 79 0.31 6.34 -9.81
CA PHE A 79 -0.93 5.54 -9.79
C PHE A 79 -2.08 6.47 -9.39
N SER A 80 -3.02 6.69 -10.31
CA SER A 80 -4.14 7.61 -10.10
C SER A 80 -5.45 6.85 -9.89
N VAL A 81 -6.19 7.23 -8.86
CA VAL A 81 -7.47 6.63 -8.46
C VAL A 81 -8.57 7.69 -8.55
N LYS A 82 -9.62 7.41 -9.33
CA LYS A 82 -10.82 8.25 -9.36
C LYS A 82 -11.71 7.94 -8.17
N ILE A 83 -12.10 8.96 -7.42
CA ILE A 83 -12.97 8.83 -6.26
C ILE A 83 -14.41 8.77 -6.73
N ASN A 84 -15.04 7.60 -6.58
CA ASN A 84 -16.42 7.35 -7.01
C ASN A 84 -17.43 7.41 -5.85
N SER A 85 -16.96 7.37 -4.61
CA SER A 85 -17.75 7.48 -3.38
C SER A 85 -16.93 8.18 -2.29
N THR A 86 -17.61 8.75 -1.30
CA THR A 86 -16.98 9.31 -0.08
C THR A 86 -16.76 8.27 1.01
N ASP A 87 -17.00 6.99 0.74
CA ASP A 87 -16.71 5.91 1.68
C ASP A 87 -15.21 5.84 2.00
N PRO A 88 -14.82 5.48 3.25
CA PRO A 88 -13.42 5.39 3.63
C PRO A 88 -12.66 4.33 2.82
N ILE A 89 -11.51 4.71 2.27
CA ILE A 89 -10.58 3.79 1.61
C ILE A 89 -9.32 3.71 2.47
N TRP A 90 -9.17 2.61 3.20
CA TRP A 90 -7.98 2.29 3.97
C TRP A 90 -6.96 1.59 3.08
N TYR A 91 -5.72 2.04 3.11
CA TYR A 91 -4.66 1.49 2.27
C TYR A 91 -3.34 1.37 3.04
N TYR A 92 -2.46 0.54 2.51
CA TYR A 92 -1.16 0.24 3.09
C TYR A 92 -0.15 -0.13 2.02
N CYS A 93 1.13 -0.14 2.40
CA CYS A 93 2.18 -0.72 1.58
C CYS A 93 2.44 -2.17 1.97
N SER A 94 2.33 -3.08 1.00
CA SER A 94 2.51 -4.51 1.19
C SER A 94 3.98 -4.98 1.10
N VAL A 95 4.90 -4.09 0.75
CA VAL A 95 6.34 -4.38 0.67
C VAL A 95 6.89 -4.70 2.08
N ASN A 96 7.53 -5.86 2.20
CA ASN A 96 8.22 -6.32 3.41
C ASN A 96 7.37 -6.12 4.69
N ASN A 97 7.84 -5.24 5.57
CA ASN A 97 7.22 -4.91 6.85
C ASN A 97 6.68 -3.47 6.88
N HIS A 98 6.58 -2.77 5.74
CA HIS A 98 6.23 -1.35 5.72
C HIS A 98 4.87 -1.08 6.37
N CYS A 99 3.85 -1.91 6.09
CA CYS A 99 2.54 -1.80 6.74
C CYS A 99 2.62 -1.89 8.27
N GLN A 100 3.32 -2.89 8.79
CA GLN A 100 3.51 -3.13 10.22
C GLN A 100 4.33 -2.02 10.88
N ASN A 101 5.20 -1.38 10.09
CA ASN A 101 6.00 -0.23 10.51
C ASN A 101 5.22 1.10 10.38
N GLY A 102 3.94 1.07 10.00
CA GLY A 102 3.07 2.24 9.98
C GLY A 102 2.93 2.91 8.61
N MET A 103 3.39 2.28 7.52
CA MET A 103 3.14 2.74 6.15
C MET A 103 1.71 2.41 5.75
N VAL A 104 0.78 3.18 6.31
CA VAL A 104 -0.66 3.08 6.13
C VAL A 104 -1.25 4.46 5.86
N GLY A 105 -2.41 4.50 5.21
CA GLY A 105 -3.12 5.74 4.95
C GLY A 105 -4.62 5.53 4.76
N VAL A 106 -5.34 6.64 4.65
CA VAL A 106 -6.79 6.66 4.46
C VAL A 106 -7.22 7.80 3.56
N ILE A 107 -8.07 7.50 2.58
CA ILE A 107 -8.86 8.50 1.85
C ILE A 107 -10.25 8.53 2.50
N ASN A 108 -10.76 9.73 2.74
CA ASN A 108 -12.07 10.00 3.32
C ASN A 108 -12.31 9.26 4.64
N PRO A 109 -11.46 9.45 5.68
CA PRO A 109 -11.74 8.86 6.99
C PRO A 109 -13.10 9.34 7.52
N PRO A 110 -13.81 8.51 8.30
CA PRO A 110 -15.05 8.94 8.92
C PRO A 110 -14.78 10.05 9.94
N SER A 111 -15.77 10.93 10.15
CA SER A 111 -15.65 12.06 11.08
C SER A 111 -15.50 11.64 12.56
N SER A 112 -15.82 10.38 12.87
CA SER A 112 -15.75 9.80 14.22
C SER A 112 -15.59 8.28 14.14
N GLY A 113 -14.98 7.68 15.17
CA GLY A 113 -14.78 6.24 15.24
C GLY A 113 -13.44 5.83 14.61
N ASP A 114 -13.51 5.08 13.52
CA ASP A 114 -12.35 4.51 12.84
C ASP A 114 -11.34 5.61 12.43
N SER A 115 -10.10 5.49 12.90
CA SER A 115 -9.05 6.49 12.70
C SER A 115 -7.78 5.87 12.12
N LEU A 116 -6.96 6.71 11.47
CA LEU A 116 -5.64 6.28 10.98
C LEU A 116 -4.73 5.81 12.11
N SER A 117 -4.84 6.39 13.30
CA SER A 117 -4.10 5.95 14.49
C SER A 117 -4.48 4.52 14.90
N SER A 118 -5.79 4.21 14.94
CA SER A 118 -6.26 2.85 15.23
C SER A 118 -5.87 1.85 14.14
N TYR A 119 -5.94 2.25 12.87
CA TYR A 119 -5.53 1.41 11.75
C TYR A 119 -4.03 1.09 11.80
N SER A 120 -3.18 2.09 12.04
CA SER A 120 -1.73 1.93 12.22
C SER A 120 -1.39 1.06 13.43
N SER A 121 -2.08 1.26 14.56
CA SER A 121 -1.88 0.46 15.77
C SER A 121 -2.26 -1.01 15.59
N ALA A 122 -3.28 -1.28 14.77
CA ALA A 122 -3.66 -2.64 14.39
C ALA A 122 -2.66 -3.23 13.36
N ALA A 123 -2.17 -2.42 12.42
CA ALA A 123 -1.18 -2.82 11.43
C ALA A 123 0.12 -3.30 12.08
N ALA A 124 0.59 -2.62 13.13
CA ALA A 124 1.76 -3.00 13.90
C ALA A 124 1.67 -4.40 14.55
N LYS A 125 0.46 -4.94 14.68
CA LYS A 125 0.19 -6.27 15.25
C LYS A 125 -0.20 -7.29 14.19
N ALA A 126 -0.30 -6.89 12.92
CA ALA A 126 -0.70 -7.76 11.84
C ALA A 126 0.40 -8.79 11.52
N GLY A 127 -0.01 -9.88 10.87
CA GLY A 127 0.91 -10.85 10.26
C GLY A 127 1.64 -10.25 9.06
N ARG A 128 2.20 -11.10 8.19
CA ARG A 128 2.86 -10.65 6.95
C ARG A 128 1.90 -9.87 6.06
N SER A 129 2.41 -8.83 5.42
CA SER A 129 1.64 -8.05 4.45
C SER A 129 1.32 -8.89 3.21
N VAL A 130 0.09 -8.75 2.70
CA VAL A 130 -0.39 -9.48 1.54
C VAL A 130 -0.57 -8.52 0.37
N ALA A 131 0.15 -8.75 -0.73
CA ALA A 131 -0.03 -7.95 -1.95
C ALA A 131 -1.36 -8.26 -2.65
N GLY A 132 -1.90 -7.27 -3.38
CA GLY A 132 -2.97 -7.51 -4.34
C GLY A 132 -2.51 -8.30 -5.56
N SER A 133 -3.46 -8.73 -6.39
CA SER A 133 -3.18 -9.49 -7.62
C SER A 133 -3.41 -8.61 -8.86
N GLY A 134 -2.31 -8.17 -9.47
CA GLY A 134 -2.34 -7.32 -10.67
C GLY A 134 -2.87 -5.91 -10.40
N VAL A 135 -2.47 -4.94 -11.22
CA VAL A 135 -2.92 -3.55 -11.05
C VAL A 135 -4.43 -3.45 -11.16
N SER A 136 -5.08 -2.77 -10.20
CA SER A 136 -6.55 -2.65 -10.14
C SER A 136 -7.00 -1.32 -9.53
N GLY A 137 -8.22 -0.88 -9.86
CA GLY A 137 -8.88 0.26 -9.23
C GLY A 137 -8.29 1.64 -9.53
N GLY A 138 -7.30 1.72 -10.42
CA GLY A 138 -6.68 2.97 -10.85
C GLY A 138 -5.86 2.79 -12.12
N ILE A 139 -5.24 3.88 -12.58
CA ILE A 139 -4.43 3.92 -13.80
C ILE A 139 -2.97 4.17 -13.41
N VAL A 140 -2.07 3.36 -13.97
CA VAL A 140 -0.63 3.55 -13.87
C VAL A 140 -0.14 4.38 -15.05
N GLY A 141 0.68 5.41 -14.78
CA GLY A 141 1.34 6.20 -15.81
C GLY A 141 1.33 7.69 -15.51
N THR A 142 2.24 8.41 -16.15
CA THR A 142 2.33 9.88 -16.03
C THR A 142 1.09 10.50 -16.66
N ASN A 143 0.41 11.41 -15.94
CA ASN A 143 -0.87 12.03 -16.34
C ASN A 143 -2.11 11.13 -16.18
N GLY A 144 -2.08 10.16 -15.25
CA GLY A 144 -3.26 9.33 -14.94
C GLY A 144 -4.53 10.15 -14.65
N ALA A 145 -4.39 11.32 -14.02
CA ALA A 145 -5.49 12.25 -13.78
C ALA A 145 -6.17 12.77 -15.06
N SER A 146 -5.42 13.03 -16.12
CA SER A 146 -5.95 13.50 -17.41
C SER A 146 -6.77 12.41 -18.12
N LEU A 147 -6.40 11.14 -17.93
CA LEU A 147 -7.08 9.99 -18.54
C LEU A 147 -8.47 9.73 -17.96
N PHE A 148 -8.79 10.28 -16.78
CA PHE A 148 -10.14 10.19 -16.19
C PHE A 148 -11.11 11.28 -16.63
N GLY A 149 -10.61 12.32 -17.34
CA GLY A 149 -11.38 13.44 -17.89
C GLY A 149 -11.90 13.19 -19.30
N GLU A 150 -11.17 12.42 -20.10
CA GLU A 150 -11.67 11.90 -21.38
C GLU A 150 -12.54 10.67 -21.11
N SER A 151 -13.86 10.77 -21.32
CA SER A 151 -14.74 9.59 -21.31
C SER A 151 -14.34 8.66 -22.47
N GLY A 152 -13.45 7.72 -22.19
CA GLY A 152 -12.99 6.69 -23.11
C GLY A 152 -12.35 5.55 -22.34
N SER A 153 -12.95 4.37 -22.38
CA SER A 153 -12.37 3.13 -21.85
C SER A 153 -10.94 2.95 -22.33
N ALA A 154 -10.00 2.78 -21.40
CA ALA A 154 -8.70 2.20 -21.71
C ALA A 154 -8.27 1.27 -20.58
N SER A 155 -8.69 0.01 -20.70
CA SER A 155 -7.88 -1.11 -20.22
C SER A 155 -6.67 -1.20 -21.15
N SER A 156 -5.47 -0.96 -20.63
CA SER A 156 -4.23 -1.18 -21.38
C SER A 156 -3.27 -1.96 -20.51
N THR A 157 -3.29 -3.28 -20.71
CA THR A 157 -2.16 -4.16 -20.46
C THR A 157 -1.07 -3.78 -21.47
N ALA A 158 0.08 -3.28 -21.00
CA ALA A 158 1.25 -3.09 -21.84
C ALA A 158 2.45 -3.82 -21.22
N SER A 159 2.59 -5.09 -21.63
CA SER A 159 3.88 -5.77 -21.71
C SER A 159 4.55 -5.32 -23.02
N GLY A 160 5.83 -4.98 -22.99
CA GLY A 160 6.54 -4.56 -24.19
C GLY A 160 8.01 -4.23 -23.96
N SER A 161 8.86 -5.24 -24.13
CA SER A 161 10.31 -5.12 -24.31
C SER A 161 10.66 -4.46 -25.65
N ALA A 162 11.71 -3.63 -25.68
CA ALA A 162 12.64 -3.45 -26.80
C ALA A 162 13.86 -2.70 -26.24
N SER A 163 15.03 -3.35 -26.09
CA SER A 163 16.04 -3.57 -27.14
C SER A 163 16.52 -2.28 -27.82
N SER A 164 17.76 -1.88 -27.52
CA SER A 164 18.59 -1.09 -28.43
C SER A 164 20.04 -1.51 -28.26
N ALA A 165 20.49 -2.33 -29.21
CA ALA A 165 21.87 -2.40 -29.65
C ALA A 165 22.17 -1.10 -30.47
N SER A 166 23.37 -0.61 -30.74
CA SER A 166 24.75 -1.09 -30.65
C SER A 166 25.65 0.17 -30.70
N SER A 167 26.90 0.08 -30.26
CA SER A 167 28.03 0.75 -30.91
C SER A 167 29.35 0.06 -30.50
N ALA A 168 29.90 -0.71 -31.44
CA ALA A 168 31.34 -1.04 -31.51
C ALA A 168 32.12 0.27 -31.81
N ALA A 169 33.40 0.44 -31.52
CA ALA A 169 34.58 -0.37 -31.86
C ALA A 169 35.77 0.13 -31.00
N SER A 170 36.52 -0.74 -30.32
CA SER A 170 37.76 -1.39 -30.78
C SER A 170 39.05 -0.64 -30.40
N SER A 171 39.90 -1.32 -29.64
CA SER A 171 41.36 -1.28 -29.83
C SER A 171 41.96 -2.61 -29.35
N ALA A 172 42.51 -3.33 -30.32
CA ALA A 172 43.55 -4.37 -30.30
C ALA A 172 44.69 -4.06 -29.31
N SER A 173 45.57 -4.96 -28.85
CA SER A 173 45.85 -6.39 -29.05
C SER A 173 46.94 -6.74 -28.03
N SER A 174 47.03 -8.00 -27.59
CA SER A 174 48.29 -8.75 -27.44
C SER A 174 47.99 -10.17 -26.96
N ALA A 175 48.15 -11.12 -27.87
CA ALA A 175 48.13 -12.55 -27.59
C ALA A 175 49.46 -12.99 -26.96
N VAL A 176 49.40 -13.93 -26.01
CA VAL A 176 50.37 -15.03 -25.95
C VAL A 176 49.64 -16.31 -25.54
N ALA A 177 49.90 -17.35 -26.32
CA ALA A 177 49.38 -18.70 -26.19
C ALA A 177 50.03 -19.47 -25.02
N SER A 178 49.37 -20.50 -24.50
CA SER A 178 49.80 -21.88 -24.73
C SER A 178 48.89 -22.92 -24.08
N SER A 179 48.77 -24.01 -24.82
CA SER A 179 48.03 -25.25 -24.64
C SER A 179 48.46 -26.09 -23.43
N GLY A 180 47.58 -26.99 -23.00
CA GLY A 180 47.98 -28.10 -22.11
C GLY A 180 46.80 -28.91 -21.60
N SER A 181 46.53 -30.04 -22.26
CA SER A 181 45.45 -30.98 -21.98
C SER A 181 45.71 -31.89 -20.77
N ALA A 182 44.60 -32.42 -20.24
CA ALA A 182 44.40 -33.79 -19.72
C ALA A 182 44.81 -34.17 -18.28
N ALA A 183 43.76 -34.53 -17.54
CA ALA A 183 43.51 -35.84 -16.91
C ALA A 183 44.17 -36.25 -15.58
N ALA A 184 43.26 -36.73 -14.69
CA ALA A 184 43.39 -37.80 -13.70
C ALA A 184 44.32 -37.54 -12.50
N SER A 185 44.12 -38.10 -11.30
CA SER A 185 43.06 -38.78 -10.55
C SER A 185 43.68 -39.06 -9.17
N SER A 186 42.85 -39.36 -8.17
CA SER A 186 43.21 -40.07 -6.92
C SER A 186 43.94 -39.23 -5.85
N ALA A 187 43.72 -39.37 -4.54
CA ALA A 187 42.94 -40.31 -3.76
C ALA A 187 42.84 -39.82 -2.29
N SER A 188 41.63 -39.99 -1.73
CA SER A 188 41.27 -40.44 -0.37
C SER A 188 42.25 -40.35 0.82
N ARG A 189 41.73 -39.80 1.94
CA ARG A 189 41.74 -40.39 3.32
C ARG A 189 40.42 -39.95 3.99
N THR A 190 39.41 -40.80 4.21
CA THR A 190 39.25 -41.88 5.22
C THR A 190 39.16 -41.38 6.67
N SER A 191 37.91 -41.39 7.15
CA SER A 191 37.40 -41.82 8.46
C SER A 191 37.83 -41.11 9.75
N SER A 192 36.85 -40.68 10.55
CA SER A 192 36.34 -41.53 11.65
C SER A 192 35.07 -40.98 12.28
N ALA A 193 34.17 -41.92 12.60
CA ALA A 193 32.98 -41.77 13.41
C ALA A 193 33.31 -41.80 14.91
N GLY A 194 32.36 -41.35 15.73
CA GLY A 194 32.29 -41.63 17.17
C GLY A 194 31.34 -40.64 17.88
N THR A 195 30.02 -40.90 17.91
CA THR A 195 29.23 -41.49 19.02
C THR A 195 29.20 -40.70 20.34
N SER A 196 27.97 -40.22 20.65
CA SER A 196 27.23 -40.33 21.93
C SER A 196 27.80 -39.57 23.15
N ALA A 197 27.06 -39.01 24.11
CA ALA A 197 25.69 -39.19 24.56
C ALA A 197 25.26 -38.05 25.52
N THR A 198 23.94 -37.84 25.61
CA THR A 198 23.12 -37.73 26.85
C THR A 198 23.50 -36.79 28.01
N SER A 199 22.59 -35.86 28.34
CA SER A 199 21.81 -35.81 29.61
C SER A 199 20.99 -34.50 29.62
N SER A 200 19.66 -34.56 29.62
CA SER A 200 18.75 -34.77 30.76
C SER A 200 18.76 -33.61 31.78
N GLY A 201 17.64 -32.89 31.83
CA GLY A 201 17.37 -31.87 32.85
C GLY A 201 15.94 -31.34 32.72
N ALA A 202 14.97 -32.11 33.23
CA ALA A 202 13.59 -31.70 33.43
C ALA A 202 13.35 -31.31 34.90
N SER A 203 12.50 -30.30 35.14
CA SER A 203 11.55 -30.13 36.26
C SER A 203 10.89 -28.76 36.08
N THR A 204 9.57 -28.60 35.84
CA THR A 204 8.43 -28.78 36.79
C THR A 204 8.54 -27.81 37.97
N ALA A 205 7.59 -26.98 38.40
CA ALA A 205 6.25 -26.55 38.02
C ALA A 205 5.93 -25.32 38.91
N THR A 206 4.86 -24.58 38.62
CA THR A 206 3.73 -24.38 39.56
C THR A 206 2.83 -23.22 39.13
N SER A 207 1.57 -23.57 39.09
CA SER A 207 0.34 -22.83 38.80
C SER A 207 0.07 -21.66 39.74
N SER A 208 -0.76 -20.72 39.30
CA SER A 208 -1.86 -20.18 40.10
C SER A 208 -2.93 -19.60 39.18
N ALA A 209 -4.09 -20.25 39.17
CA ALA A 209 -5.35 -19.71 38.68
C ALA A 209 -6.13 -19.11 39.85
N ALA A 210 -6.90 -18.04 39.58
CA ALA A 210 -8.12 -17.56 40.26
C ALA A 210 -8.23 -16.05 39.98
N ALA A 211 -9.38 -15.40 39.86
CA ALA A 211 -10.77 -15.75 39.60
C ALA A 211 -11.46 -14.39 39.36
N ASP A 212 -12.57 -14.44 38.63
CA ASP A 212 -13.71 -13.52 38.56
C ASP A 212 -13.63 -12.12 39.20
N HIS A 213 -14.00 -11.10 38.41
CA HIS A 213 -15.07 -10.19 38.81
C HIS A 213 -15.82 -9.66 37.58
N VAL A 214 -16.95 -10.30 37.29
CA VAL A 214 -18.05 -9.76 36.50
C VAL A 214 -18.70 -8.62 37.27
N LYS A 215 -18.90 -7.46 36.64
CA LYS A 215 -19.87 -6.47 37.10
C LYS A 215 -20.63 -5.89 35.92
N ALA A 216 -21.78 -6.52 35.66
CA ALA A 216 -22.91 -5.94 34.96
C ALA A 216 -23.75 -5.09 35.94
N PHE A 217 -24.72 -4.35 35.37
CA PHE A 217 -25.65 -3.38 35.96
C PHE A 217 -25.10 -1.93 36.02
N GLY A 218 -25.71 -0.92 35.39
CA GLY A 218 -27.04 -0.89 34.81
C GLY A 218 -27.35 0.33 33.94
N TYR A 219 -28.50 0.21 33.28
CA TYR A 219 -29.20 1.24 32.53
C TYR A 219 -29.86 2.26 33.47
N ALA A 220 -29.66 3.54 33.21
CA ALA A 220 -30.61 4.65 33.45
C ALA A 220 -30.01 5.88 32.73
N GLY A 221 -30.68 6.44 31.70
CA GLY A 221 -31.41 7.69 31.82
C GLY A 221 -30.47 8.86 32.16
N ILE A 222 -30.30 9.88 31.32
CA ILE A 222 -31.26 10.99 31.19
C ILE A 222 -30.99 11.75 29.89
N VAL A 223 -32.08 11.99 29.16
CA VAL A 223 -32.23 12.98 28.10
C VAL A 223 -32.10 14.38 28.70
N ALA A 224 -31.18 15.21 28.19
CA ALA A 224 -31.22 16.64 28.41
C ALA A 224 -31.07 17.36 27.06
N ILE A 225 -32.24 17.68 26.50
CA ILE A 225 -32.40 18.67 25.44
C ILE A 225 -32.23 20.04 26.11
N ALA A 226 -31.28 20.84 25.66
CA ALA A 226 -31.26 22.28 25.93
C ALA A 226 -30.92 23.01 24.64
N ALA A 227 -31.98 23.41 23.93
CA ALA A 227 -31.95 24.48 22.95
C ALA A 227 -32.11 25.82 23.70
N ALA A 228 -31.19 26.76 23.47
CA ALA A 228 -31.34 28.19 23.75
C ALA A 228 -30.54 28.94 22.67
N ILE A 229 -31.20 29.45 21.63
CA ILE A 229 -31.76 30.80 21.50
C ILE A 229 -30.66 31.87 21.31
N VAL A 230 -30.56 32.30 20.05
CA VAL A 230 -30.44 33.68 19.53
C VAL A 230 -29.49 34.64 20.26
N ALA A 231 -28.41 34.98 19.56
CA ALA A 231 -27.98 36.36 19.34
C ALA A 231 -27.50 36.50 17.89
#